data_AF-A0A9E2Z6Z7-F1
#
_entry.id   AF-A0A9E2Z6Z7-F1
#
_cell.length_a   1.000
_cell.length_b   1.000
_cell.length_c   1.000
_cell.angle_alpha   90.00
_cell.angle_beta   90.00
_cell.angle_gamma   90.00
#
_symmetry.space_group_name_H-M   'P 1'
#
loop_
_entity.id
_entity.type
_entity.pdbx_description
1 polymer ?
#
loop_
_entity_poly.entity_id
_entity_poly.type
_entity_poly.pdbx_seq_one_letter_code
_entity_poly.pdbx_strand_id
1 'polypeptide(L)'
;LGERGWVKTFTQLAIPGAHLRVIRPGTIKPGDRVAVVHRPDHDVTIGLAFRALTIEAHLLPRLLVADALPDEDKERVAKRTPVTVDDLPD
;
A
#
# COMPACT_ATOMS: atom_id res chain seq x y z
N LEU A 1 7.17 25.55 -3.05
CA LEU A 1 7.85 24.36 -2.48
C LEU A 1 9.28 24.76 -2.11
N GLY A 2 9.69 24.60 -0.87
CA GLY A 2 11.03 25.04 -0.40
C GLY A 2 11.34 24.71 1.06
N GLU A 3 10.49 23.92 1.72
CA GLU A 3 10.62 23.65 3.13
C GLU A 3 11.51 22.43 3.38
N ARG A 4 12.67 22.64 4.02
CA ARG A 4 13.61 21.56 4.32
C ARG A 4 12.98 20.56 5.30
N GLY A 5 13.11 19.27 5.00
CA GLY A 5 12.67 18.19 5.89
C GLY A 5 11.21 17.75 5.72
N TRP A 6 10.41 18.40 4.87
CA TRP A 6 9.00 18.04 4.69
C TRP A 6 8.78 16.59 4.24
N VAL A 7 9.67 16.03 3.40
CA VAL A 7 9.61 14.61 3.03
C VAL A 7 9.71 13.72 4.27
N LYS A 8 10.68 13.98 5.16
CA LYS A 8 10.84 13.23 6.40
C LYS A 8 9.61 13.38 7.30
N THR A 9 9.10 14.59 7.44
CA THR A 9 7.90 14.87 8.25
C THR A 9 6.68 14.11 7.71
N PHE A 10 6.42 14.15 6.41
CA PHE A 10 5.32 13.39 5.80
C PHE A 10 5.48 11.88 5.98
N THR A 11 6.70 11.38 5.76
CA THR A 11 6.99 9.96 5.96
C THR A 11 6.75 9.52 7.41
N GLN A 12 7.07 10.37 8.39
CA GLN A 12 6.83 10.11 9.80
C GLN A 12 5.35 10.19 10.20
N LEU A 13 4.59 11.13 9.62
CA LEU A 13 3.15 11.25 9.87
C LEU A 13 2.37 10.10 9.23
N ALA A 14 2.86 9.52 8.14
CA ALA A 14 2.25 8.38 7.45
C ALA A 14 0.78 8.63 7.04
N ILE A 15 0.49 9.83 6.54
CA ILE A 15 -0.82 10.24 6.01
C ILE A 15 -0.72 10.45 4.48
N PRO A 16 -0.51 9.38 3.68
CA PRO A 16 -0.39 9.49 2.23
C PRO A 16 -1.75 9.63 1.54
N GLY A 17 -1.71 10.12 0.30
CA GLY A 17 -2.79 9.88 -0.67
C GLY A 17 -2.68 8.50 -1.32
N ALA A 18 -3.66 8.16 -2.16
CA ALA A 18 -3.68 6.91 -2.91
C ALA A 18 -3.62 7.19 -4.42
N HIS A 19 -2.87 6.37 -5.16
CA HIS A 19 -2.96 6.31 -6.61
C HIS A 19 -4.00 5.27 -7.02
N LEU A 20 -4.81 5.58 -8.04
CA LEU A 20 -5.82 4.68 -8.58
C LEU A 20 -5.41 4.25 -9.98
N ARG A 21 -5.58 2.96 -10.28
CA ARG A 21 -5.46 2.42 -11.64
C ARG A 21 -6.80 2.52 -12.36
N VAL A 22 -6.77 2.94 -13.62
CA VAL A 22 -7.95 2.90 -14.49
C VAL A 22 -8.22 1.45 -14.89
N ILE A 23 -9.33 0.88 -14.40
CA ILE A 23 -9.77 -0.46 -14.77
C ILE A 23 -10.61 -0.44 -16.05
N ARG A 24 -11.42 0.61 -16.24
CA ARG A 24 -12.24 0.84 -17.43
C ARG A 24 -12.17 2.31 -17.80
N PRO A 25 -11.76 2.66 -19.04
CA PRO A 25 -11.81 4.04 -19.51
C PRO A 25 -13.24 4.59 -19.55
N GLY A 26 -13.40 5.89 -19.36
CA GLY A 26 -14.69 6.58 -19.37
C GLY A 26 -14.55 8.09 -19.17
N THR A 27 -15.68 8.78 -19.08
CA THR A 27 -15.74 10.23 -18.83
C THR A 27 -16.18 10.50 -17.40
N ILE A 28 -15.53 11.45 -16.73
CA ILE A 28 -15.86 11.94 -15.39
C ILE A 28 -16.01 13.47 -15.43
N LYS A 29 -16.79 14.02 -14.50
CA LYS A 29 -17.02 15.46 -14.33
C LYS A 29 -16.88 15.88 -12.86
N PRO A 30 -16.58 17.16 -12.58
CA PRO A 30 -16.65 17.68 -11.21
C PRO A 30 -18.04 17.43 -10.59
N GLY A 31 -18.05 16.95 -9.36
CA GLY A 31 -19.30 16.62 -8.64
C GLY A 31 -19.78 15.18 -8.81
N ASP A 32 -19.14 14.37 -9.67
CA ASP A 32 -19.44 12.94 -9.76
C ASP A 32 -19.19 12.23 -8.42
N ARG A 33 -20.11 11.33 -8.06
CA ARG A 33 -20.03 10.60 -6.79
C ARG A 33 -18.97 9.50 -6.87
N VAL A 34 -18.19 9.37 -5.80
CA VAL A 34 -17.35 8.19 -5.56
C VAL A 34 -18.15 7.17 -4.76
N ALA A 35 -18.30 5.95 -5.28
CA ALA A 35 -18.98 4.87 -4.60
C ALA A 35 -17.99 3.72 -4.33
N VAL A 36 -18.07 3.14 -3.13
CA VAL A 36 -17.35 1.91 -2.81
C VAL A 36 -18.16 0.74 -3.33
N VAL A 37 -17.75 0.18 -4.47
CA VAL A 37 -18.42 -0.96 -5.11
C VAL A 37 -17.88 -2.31 -4.66
N HIS A 38 -16.68 -2.34 -4.08
CA HIS A 38 -16.01 -3.55 -3.61
C HIS A 38 -15.09 -3.18 -2.44
N ARG A 39 -15.07 -4.03 -1.41
CA ARG A 39 -14.08 -3.99 -0.32
C ARG A 39 -13.46 -5.39 -0.22
N PRO A 40 -12.14 -5.53 -0.41
CA PRO A 40 -11.46 -6.82 -0.22
C PRO A 40 -11.60 -7.34 1.22
N ASP A 41 -11.52 -8.65 1.39
CA ASP A 41 -11.55 -9.32 2.70
C ASP A 41 -10.17 -9.32 3.37
N HIS A 42 -9.65 -8.12 3.64
CA HIS A 42 -8.42 -7.91 4.40
C HIS A 42 -8.39 -6.50 5.01
N ASP A 43 -7.56 -6.31 6.03
CA ASP A 43 -7.43 -5.02 6.72
C ASP A 43 -6.32 -4.11 6.19
N VAL A 44 -5.69 -4.48 5.06
CA VAL A 44 -4.65 -3.67 4.43
C VAL A 44 -5.22 -2.34 3.93
N THR A 45 -4.71 -1.25 4.51
CA THR A 45 -5.02 0.13 4.12
C THR A 45 -3.81 0.78 3.45
N ILE A 46 -4.03 1.91 2.77
CA ILE A 46 -2.94 2.71 2.19
C ILE A 46 -1.98 3.20 3.29
N GLY A 47 -2.49 3.57 4.46
CA GLY A 47 -1.66 3.94 5.61
C GLY A 47 -0.80 2.78 6.11
N LEU A 48 -1.37 1.57 6.20
CA LEU A 48 -0.60 0.37 6.56
C LEU A 48 0.50 0.08 5.54
N ALA A 49 0.16 0.07 4.25
CA ALA A 49 1.10 -0.18 3.17
C ALA A 49 2.25 0.85 3.19
N PHE A 50 1.93 2.13 3.33
CA PHE A 50 2.93 3.19 3.41
C PHE A 50 3.88 2.98 4.59
N ARG A 51 3.36 2.78 5.82
CA ARG A 51 4.19 2.53 7.01
C ARG A 51 5.11 1.33 6.81
N ALA A 52 4.57 0.22 6.32
CA ALA A 52 5.32 -1.01 6.08
C ALA A 52 6.48 -0.79 5.08
N LEU A 53 6.22 -0.04 4.02
CA LEU A 53 7.18 0.19 2.94
C LEU A 53 8.23 1.25 3.27
N THR A 54 7.95 2.16 4.22
CA THR A 54 8.85 3.30 4.52
C THR A 54 9.54 3.22 5.88
N ILE A 55 8.83 2.94 6.97
CA ILE A 55 9.33 3.14 8.34
C ILE A 55 9.19 1.93 9.27
N GLU A 56 8.36 0.94 8.92
CA GLU A 56 7.99 -0.19 9.79
C GLU A 56 8.04 -1.52 9.04
N ALA A 57 9.24 -1.95 8.68
CA ALA A 57 9.46 -3.14 7.84
C ALA A 57 8.86 -4.45 8.42
N HIS A 58 8.66 -4.55 9.73
CA HIS A 58 8.01 -5.71 10.36
C HIS A 58 6.56 -5.92 9.91
N LEU A 59 5.93 -4.91 9.30
CA LEU A 59 4.56 -5.00 8.75
C LEU A 59 4.51 -5.53 7.31
N LEU A 60 5.65 -5.68 6.63
CA LEU A 60 5.71 -6.12 5.23
C LEU A 60 4.94 -7.42 4.94
N PRO A 61 5.00 -8.49 5.77
CA PRO A 61 4.28 -9.73 5.50
C PRO A 61 2.77 -9.53 5.42
N ARG A 62 2.22 -8.57 6.16
CA ARG A 62 0.78 -8.26 6.16
C ARG A 62 0.28 -7.74 4.81
N LEU A 63 1.16 -7.24 3.95
CA LEU A 63 0.76 -6.71 2.64
C LEU A 63 0.49 -7.82 1.61
N LEU A 64 0.96 -9.04 1.85
CA LEU A 64 0.89 -10.14 0.87
C LEU A 64 -0.54 -10.61 0.58
N VAL A 65 -1.49 -10.37 1.49
CA VAL A 65 -2.92 -10.68 1.28
C VAL A 65 -3.60 -9.70 0.31
N ALA A 66 -2.98 -8.56 -0.01
CA ALA A 66 -3.58 -7.54 -0.86
C ALA A 66 -3.21 -7.76 -2.34
N ASP A 67 -4.11 -8.42 -3.08
CA ASP A 67 -3.93 -8.67 -4.52
C ASP A 67 -3.77 -7.39 -5.35
N ALA A 68 -4.35 -6.28 -4.89
CA ALA A 68 -4.30 -4.97 -5.54
C ALA A 68 -2.99 -4.22 -5.33
N LEU A 69 -2.05 -4.75 -4.53
CA LEU A 69 -0.73 -4.15 -4.34
C LEU A 69 0.04 -4.12 -5.68
N PRO A 70 0.74 -3.02 -6.03
CA PRO A 70 1.57 -2.98 -7.24
C PRO A 70 2.62 -4.10 -7.25
N ASP A 71 2.95 -4.61 -8.44
CA ASP A 71 3.86 -5.76 -8.57
C ASP A 71 5.26 -5.43 -8.03
N GLU A 72 5.76 -4.22 -8.26
CA GLU A 72 7.03 -3.74 -7.69
C GLU A 72 7.04 -3.78 -6.15
N ASP A 73 5.90 -3.45 -5.52
CA ASP A 73 5.75 -3.50 -4.07
C ASP A 73 5.65 -4.94 -3.57
N LYS A 74 4.94 -5.82 -4.27
CA LYS A 74 4.91 -7.26 -3.96
C LYS A 74 6.30 -7.88 -4.01
N GLU A 75 7.08 -7.58 -5.06
CA GLU A 75 8.46 -8.05 -5.18
C GLU A 75 9.33 -7.52 -4.04
N ARG A 76 9.18 -6.24 -3.68
CA ARG A 76 9.93 -5.63 -2.58
C ARG A 76 9.58 -6.26 -1.24
N VAL A 77 8.30 -6.54 -1.00
CA VAL A 77 7.83 -7.24 0.21
C VAL A 77 8.42 -8.65 0.25
N ALA A 78 8.33 -9.41 -0.85
CA ALA A 78 8.85 -10.77 -0.92
C ALA A 78 10.36 -10.84 -0.66
N LYS A 79 11.14 -9.92 -1.23
CA LYS A 79 12.60 -9.84 -1.02
C LYS A 79 12.99 -9.48 0.42
N ARG A 80 12.11 -8.82 1.18
CA ARG A 80 12.40 -8.27 2.52
C ARG A 80 11.68 -8.99 3.65
N THR A 81 10.83 -9.96 3.33
CA THR A 81 10.17 -10.81 4.31
C THR A 81 11.07 -12.01 4.57
N PRO A 82 11.60 -12.19 5.80
CA PRO A 82 12.34 -13.40 6.15
C PRO A 82 11.42 -14.61 6.00
N VAL A 83 11.87 -15.66 5.31
CA VAL A 83 11.18 -16.96 5.35
C VAL A 83 11.36 -17.53 6.76
N THR A 84 10.26 -17.66 7.51
CA THR A 84 10.27 -18.42 8.76
C THR A 84 10.34 -19.91 8.45
N VAL A 85 11.21 -20.63 9.14
CA VAL A 85 11.47 -22.08 8.92
C VAL A 85 10.22 -22.93 9.19
N ASP A 86 9.21 -22.39 9.88
CA ASP A 86 7.93 -23.05 10.18
C ASP A 86 6.97 -23.18 8.97
N ASP A 87 7.30 -22.60 7.80
CA ASP A 87 6.47 -22.65 6.58
C ASP A 87 6.90 -23.75 5.57
N LEU A 88 7.87 -24.61 5.92
CA LEU A 88 8.24 -25.77 5.10
C LEU A 88 7.31 -26.94 5.43
N PRO A 89 6.62 -27.55 4.44
CA PRO A 89 5.97 -28.84 4.67
C PRO A 89 7.04 -29.90 4.97
N ASP A 90 6.74 -30.78 5.94
CA ASP A 90 7.54 -31.95 6.30
C ASP A 90 7.94 -32.82 5.09
#